data_AF-A0A351MRZ6-F1
#
_entry.id   AF-A0A351MRZ6-F1
#
_cell.length_a   1.000
_cell.length_b   1.000
_cell.length_c   1.000
_cell.angle_alpha   90.00
_cell.angle_beta   90.00
_cell.angle_gamma   90.00
#
_symmetry.space_group_name_H-M   'P 1'
#
loop_
_entity.id
_entity.type
_entity.pdbx_description
1 polymer ?
#
loop_
_entity_poly.entity_id
_entity_poly.type
_entity_poly.pdbx_seq_one_letter_code
_entity_poly.pdbx_strand_id
1 'polypeptide(L)' 'ERIPQIGYVELEDDVEVGANTTLDRARFSRTIIGRGTKIDNLVQI' A
#
# COMPACT_ATOMS: atom_id res chain seq x y z
N GLU A 1 -18.45 16.16 5.14
CA GLU A 1 -17.03 16.53 4.99
C GLU A 1 -16.21 15.26 4.86
N ARG A 2 -15.24 15.19 3.94
CA ARG A 2 -14.41 13.99 3.77
C ARG A 2 -13.41 13.95 4.93
N ILE A 3 -13.33 12.82 5.64
CA ILE A 3 -12.35 12.66 6.71
C ILE A 3 -10.95 12.67 6.07
N PRO A 4 -10.02 13.55 6.51
CA PRO A 4 -8.67 13.57 5.99
C PRO A 4 -7.99 12.21 6.18
N GLN A 5 -7.43 11.67 5.11
CA GLN A 5 -6.52 10.54 5.19
C GLN A 5 -5.10 11.06 5.17
N ILE A 6 -4.46 11.05 6.33
CA ILE A 6 -3.14 11.64 6.56
C ILE A 6 -2.03 10.60 6.68
N GLY A 7 -2.38 9.30 6.77
CA GLY A 7 -1.41 8.20 6.85
C GLY A 7 -0.69 7.95 5.52
N TYR A 8 0.09 6.90 5.39
CA TYR A 8 0.83 6.63 4.15
C TYR A 8 0.89 5.13 3.86
N VAL A 9 1.49 4.77 2.72
CA VAL A 9 1.86 3.40 2.42
C VAL A 9 3.38 3.31 2.57
N GLU A 10 3.84 2.32 3.32
CA GLU A 10 5.25 1.98 3.45
C GLU A 10 5.52 0.68 2.71
N LEU A 11 6.42 0.72 1.74
CA LEU A 11 6.96 -0.46 1.08
C LEU A 11 8.34 -0.72 1.67
N GLU A 12 8.52 -1.89 2.27
CA GLU A 12 9.82 -2.32 2.77
C GLU A 12 10.71 -2.86 1.65
N ASP A 13 11.94 -3.28 1.99
CA ASP A 13 12.93 -3.79 1.03
C ASP A 13 12.38 -4.98 0.20
N ASP A 14 12.82 -5.09 -1.04
CA ASP A 14 12.53 -6.23 -1.93
C ASP A 14 11.03 -6.48 -2.22
N VAL A 15 10.18 -5.46 -2.12
CA VAL A 15 8.77 -5.56 -2.50
C VAL A 15 8.59 -5.44 -4.02
N GLU A 16 7.78 -6.33 -4.59
CA GLU A 16 7.35 -6.30 -6.00
C GLU A 16 5.85 -6.00 -6.09
N VAL A 17 5.49 -5.01 -6.91
CA VAL A 17 4.08 -4.61 -7.14
C VAL A 17 3.73 -4.78 -8.61
N GLY A 18 2.76 -5.64 -8.88
CA GLY A 18 2.21 -5.89 -10.21
C GLY A 18 1.49 -4.69 -10.81
N ALA A 19 1.27 -4.75 -12.12
CA ALA A 19 0.63 -3.69 -12.88
C ALA A 19 -0.81 -3.44 -12.41
N ASN A 20 -1.20 -2.17 -12.39
CA ASN A 20 -2.53 -1.71 -12.01
C ASN A 20 -2.98 -2.16 -10.60
N THR A 21 -2.04 -2.49 -9.71
CA THR A 21 -2.32 -2.67 -8.29
C THR A 21 -2.48 -1.32 -7.60
N THR A 22 -3.42 -1.26 -6.68
CA THR A 22 -3.81 -0.08 -5.91
C THR A 22 -3.53 -0.33 -4.43
N LEU A 23 -2.80 0.59 -3.80
CA LEU A 23 -2.44 0.52 -2.39
C LEU A 23 -3.02 1.77 -1.69
N ASP A 24 -4.04 1.57 -0.87
CA ASP A 24 -4.67 2.65 -0.13
C ASP A 24 -3.84 3.03 1.10
N ARG A 25 -3.66 4.34 1.29
CA ARG A 25 -3.02 4.88 2.48
C ARG A 25 -3.89 4.62 3.71
N ALA A 26 -3.25 4.34 4.85
CA ALA A 26 -3.96 4.29 6.10
C ALA A 26 -4.57 5.65 6.48
N ARG A 27 -5.63 5.63 7.29
CA ARG A 27 -6.30 6.86 7.76
C ARG A 27 -5.35 7.78 8.54
N PHE A 28 -4.59 7.23 9.49
CA PHE A 28 -3.73 7.99 10.40
C PHE A 28 -2.26 7.53 10.41
N SER A 29 -2.00 6.23 10.35
CA SER A 29 -0.67 5.63 10.47
C SER A 29 -0.14 5.19 9.11
N ARG A 30 0.22 3.93 8.95
CA ARG A 30 0.74 3.37 7.70
C ARG A 30 0.07 2.05 7.35
N THR A 31 -0.21 1.86 6.08
CA THR A 31 -0.38 0.53 5.46
C THR A 31 1.03 0.03 5.16
N ILE A 32 1.40 -1.16 5.63
CA ILE A 32 2.77 -1.69 5.45
C ILE A 32 2.71 -2.88 4.51
N ILE A 33 3.51 -2.83 3.45
CA ILE A 33 3.83 -4.00 2.63
C ILE A 33 5.22 -4.47 3.07
N GLY A 34 5.24 -5.59 3.79
CA GLY A 34 6.46 -6.09 4.43
C GLY A 34 7.49 -6.60 3.44
N ARG A 35 8.74 -6.70 3.91
CA ARG A 35 9.91 -7.09 3.11
C ARG A 35 9.69 -8.36 2.28
N GLY A 36 10.06 -8.32 1.00
CA GLY A 36 9.98 -9.47 0.09
C GLY A 36 8.57 -9.83 -0.40
N THR A 37 7.54 -9.03 -0.07
CA THR A 37 6.17 -9.30 -0.53
C THR A 37 6.07 -9.14 -2.04
N LYS A 38 5.39 -10.10 -2.70
CA LYS A 38 5.10 -10.08 -4.13
C LYS A 38 3.59 -9.95 -4.35
N ILE A 39 3.16 -8.83 -4.93
CA ILE A 39 1.76 -8.55 -5.23
C ILE A 39 1.58 -8.65 -6.75
N ASP A 40 0.61 -9.47 -7.19
CA ASP A 40 0.29 -9.63 -8.61
C ASP A 40 -0.49 -8.41 -9.16
N ASN A 41 -0.86 -8.47 -10.44
CA ASN A 41 -1.60 -7.42 -11.13
C ASN A 41 -3.04 -7.29 -10.63
N LEU A 42 -3.61 -6.08 -10.74
CA LEU A 42 -5.03 -5.79 -10.46
C LEU A 42 -5.47 -6.11 -9.01
N VAL A 43 -4.55 -6.06 -8.04
CA VAL A 43 -4.87 -6.25 -6.62
C VAL A 43 -5.24 -4.91 -5.98
N GLN A 44 -6.22 -4.91 -5.08
CA GLN A 44 -6.53 -3.78 -4.20
C GLN A 44 -6.13 -4.15 -2.77
N ILE A 45 -5.29 -3.30 -2.15
CA ILE A 45 -4.86 -3.40 -0.74
C ILE A 45 -5.26 -2.14 0.00
#